data_AF-A0A098LWB3-F1
#
_entry.id   AF-A0A098LWB3-F1
#
_cell.length_a   1.000
_cell.length_b   1.000
_cell.length_c   1.000
_cell.angle_alpha   90.00
_cell.angle_beta   90.00
_cell.angle_gamma   90.00
#
_symmetry.space_group_name_H-M   'P 1'
#
loop_
_entity.id
_entity.type
_entity.pdbx_description
1 polymer ?
#
loop_
_entity_poly.entity_id
_entity_poly.type
_entity_poly.pdbx_seq_one_letter_code
_entity_poly.pdbx_strand_id
1 'polypeptide(L)'
;MTCLPLFIVTIIVVYSINVAADGQFKNACDDQHPCHEDLECSRNKCLIPYGSDLECVTGWDCVKGVVCHYNAGRPGRCIEDHRCPDSRVCENPATECDEDNVCGYKEGETCYGPCRAGLTCRDRTCQK
;
A
#
# COMPACT_ATOMS: atom_id res chain seq x y z
N MET A 1 8.99 57.58 -29.30
CA MET A 1 7.96 57.26 -28.29
C MET A 1 6.86 56.47 -28.98
N THR A 2 6.94 55.15 -28.94
CA THR A 2 5.85 54.24 -29.36
C THR A 2 5.93 53.03 -28.43
N CYS A 3 5.12 53.04 -27.38
CA CYS A 3 4.94 51.92 -26.47
C CYS A 3 4.09 50.87 -27.18
N LEU A 4 4.65 49.69 -27.46
CA LEU A 4 3.85 48.48 -27.68
C LEU A 4 3.60 47.81 -26.33
N PRO A 5 2.36 47.38 -26.02
CA PRO A 5 2.13 46.51 -24.89
C PRO A 5 2.63 45.11 -25.27
N LEU A 6 3.68 44.64 -24.59
CA LEU A 6 4.02 43.22 -24.58
C LEU A 6 2.89 42.48 -23.87
N PHE A 7 1.98 41.87 -24.64
CA PHE A 7 1.08 40.85 -24.14
C PHE A 7 1.93 39.60 -23.85
N ILE A 8 2.37 39.47 -22.60
CA ILE A 8 2.97 38.23 -22.09
C ILE A 8 1.81 37.23 -21.99
N VAL A 9 1.68 36.39 -23.01
CA VAL A 9 0.76 35.24 -22.99
C VAL A 9 1.40 34.19 -22.10
N THR A 10 1.05 34.21 -20.81
CA THR A 10 1.40 33.14 -19.88
C THR A 10 0.60 31.90 -20.29
N ILE A 11 1.25 30.96 -20.98
CA ILE A 11 0.66 29.65 -21.25
C ILE A 11 0.65 28.91 -19.91
N ILE A 12 -0.47 28.97 -19.21
CA ILE A 12 -0.74 28.09 -18.08
C ILE A 12 -0.96 26.71 -18.68
N VAL A 13 0.10 25.91 -18.69
CA VAL A 13 0.01 24.47 -18.95
C VAL A 13 -0.68 23.87 -17.74
N VAL A 14 -2.01 23.87 -17.76
CA VAL A 14 -2.80 23.05 -16.85
C VAL A 14 -2.53 21.62 -17.30
N TYR A 15 -1.59 20.96 -16.63
CA TYR A 15 -1.54 19.50 -16.68
C TYR A 15 -2.85 19.01 -16.07
N SER A 16 -3.82 18.75 -16.93
CA SER A 16 -4.97 17.93 -16.61
C SER A 16 -4.41 16.56 -16.26
N ILE A 17 -4.13 16.33 -14.98
CA ILE A 17 -4.04 14.99 -14.43
C ILE A 17 -5.41 14.36 -14.69
N ASN A 18 -5.48 13.58 -15.76
CA ASN A 18 -6.55 12.62 -15.96
C ASN A 18 -6.52 11.72 -14.74
N VAL A 19 -7.36 11.99 -13.76
CA VAL A 19 -7.69 11.04 -12.69
C VAL A 19 -8.54 9.96 -13.38
N ALA A 20 -7.86 9.14 -14.17
CA ALA A 20 -8.43 7.94 -14.74
C ALA A 20 -8.82 7.05 -13.56
N ALA A 21 -10.07 6.61 -13.61
CA ALA A 21 -10.64 5.58 -12.75
C ALA A 21 -10.01 4.20 -13.03
N ASP A 22 -8.69 4.11 -12.87
CA ASP A 22 -7.90 2.89 -12.88
C ASP A 22 -7.10 2.88 -11.58
N GLY A 23 -7.33 1.88 -10.72
CA GLY A 23 -6.86 1.83 -9.32
C GLY A 23 -5.48 2.46 -9.07
N GLN A 24 -5.44 3.38 -8.10
CA GLN A 24 -4.51 4.50 -7.94
C GLN A 24 -3.01 4.18 -7.79
N PHE A 25 -2.60 2.91 -7.74
CA PHE A 25 -1.27 2.51 -7.24
C PHE A 25 -0.49 1.55 -8.16
N LYS A 26 -0.77 1.57 -9.47
CA LYS A 26 -0.25 0.57 -10.43
C LYS A 26 0.99 0.98 -11.23
N ASN A 27 1.64 2.10 -10.96
CA ASN A 27 2.90 2.38 -11.63
C ASN A 27 4.00 1.47 -11.09
N ALA A 28 4.70 0.79 -11.99
CA ALA A 28 5.89 0.04 -11.63
C ALA A 28 6.93 1.03 -11.09
N CYS A 29 7.48 0.74 -9.92
CA CYS A 29 8.53 1.54 -9.32
C CYS A 29 9.86 0.77 -9.36
N ASP A 30 10.92 1.53 -9.60
CA ASP A 30 12.31 1.07 -9.61
C ASP A 30 13.23 2.27 -9.30
N ASP A 31 14.55 2.04 -9.33
CA ASP A 31 15.55 3.07 -9.03
C ASP A 31 15.51 4.27 -10.00
N GLN A 32 14.95 4.10 -11.20
CA GLN A 32 14.82 5.13 -12.23
C GLN A 32 13.44 5.79 -12.21
N HIS A 33 12.44 5.13 -11.64
CA HIS A 33 11.06 5.56 -11.54
C HIS A 33 10.62 5.51 -10.07
N PRO A 34 11.10 6.45 -9.23
CA PRO A 34 10.71 6.52 -7.83
C PRO A 34 9.22 6.86 -7.69
N CYS A 35 8.64 6.41 -6.59
CA CYS A 35 7.26 6.75 -6.23
C CYS A 35 7.13 8.23 -5.82
N HIS A 36 5.89 8.71 -5.80
CA HIS A 36 5.56 9.99 -5.15
C HIS A 36 6.01 9.96 -3.68
N GLU A 37 6.31 11.13 -3.09
CA GLU A 37 6.88 11.26 -1.74
C GLU A 37 6.05 10.58 -0.63
N ASP A 38 4.74 10.47 -0.82
CA ASP A 38 3.81 9.85 0.14
C ASP A 38 3.62 8.33 -0.05
N LEU A 39 4.33 7.73 -1.02
CA LEU A 39 4.19 6.32 -1.40
C LEU A 39 5.52 5.59 -1.29
N GLU A 40 5.44 4.30 -0.95
CA GLU A 40 6.59 3.43 -0.81
C GLU A 40 6.62 2.38 -1.93
N CYS A 41 7.81 2.17 -2.50
CA CYS A 41 7.99 1.13 -3.51
C CYS A 41 7.98 -0.26 -2.86
N SER A 42 6.89 -1.01 -3.06
CA SER A 42 6.72 -2.35 -2.53
C SER A 42 6.09 -3.26 -3.59
N ARG A 43 6.66 -4.46 -3.79
CA ARG A 43 6.23 -5.41 -4.84
C ARG A 43 6.22 -4.78 -6.24
N ASN A 44 7.23 -3.95 -6.54
CA ASN A 44 7.35 -3.16 -7.78
C ASN A 44 6.11 -2.31 -8.06
N LYS A 45 5.47 -1.77 -7.01
CA LYS A 45 4.34 -0.86 -7.10
C LYS A 45 4.49 0.23 -6.06
N CYS A 46 3.98 1.42 -6.38
CA CYS A 46 3.91 2.52 -5.41
C CYS A 46 2.68 2.34 -4.53
N LEU A 47 2.89 1.86 -3.30
CA LEU A 47 1.84 1.50 -2.35
C LEU A 47 1.84 2.46 -1.15
N ILE A 48 0.71 2.55 -0.47
CA ILE A 48 0.51 3.39 0.70
C ILE A 48 1.29 2.80 1.89
N PRO A 49 2.21 3.56 2.52
CA PRO A 49 2.97 3.09 3.67
C PRO A 49 2.10 2.98 4.92
N TYR A 50 2.57 2.20 5.90
CA TYR A 50 1.92 2.08 7.21
C TYR A 50 1.77 3.44 7.89
N GLY A 51 0.58 3.71 8.43
CA GLY A 51 0.30 4.94 9.18
C GLY A 51 0.09 6.19 8.32
N SER A 52 0.09 6.07 6.99
CA SER A 52 -0.22 7.19 6.08
C SER A 52 -1.64 7.72 6.29
N ASP A 53 -1.84 9.00 5.97
CA ASP A 53 -3.16 9.64 5.90
C ASP A 53 -3.91 9.36 4.59
N LEU A 54 -3.26 8.70 3.63
CA LEU A 54 -3.90 8.26 2.39
C LEU A 54 -4.94 7.16 2.65
N GLU A 55 -6.02 7.22 1.87
CA GLU A 55 -7.12 6.26 1.93
C GLU A 55 -6.78 5.02 1.10
N CYS A 56 -7.00 3.83 1.66
CA CYS A 56 -6.95 2.57 0.93
C CYS A 56 -8.36 2.06 0.62
N VAL A 57 -8.52 1.54 -0.59
CA VAL A 57 -9.78 0.94 -1.07
C VAL A 57 -9.74 -0.57 -0.89
N THR A 58 -8.58 -1.18 -1.01
CA THR A 58 -8.33 -2.62 -0.86
C THR A 58 -7.05 -2.88 -0.07
N GLY A 59 -6.91 -4.09 0.47
CA GLY A 59 -5.65 -4.52 1.11
C GLY A 59 -4.43 -4.52 0.18
N TRP A 60 -4.62 -4.41 -1.14
CA TRP A 60 -3.54 -4.34 -2.12
C TRP A 60 -2.98 -2.94 -2.33
N ASP A 61 -3.63 -1.92 -1.77
CA ASP A 61 -3.18 -0.52 -1.87
C ASP A 61 -2.09 -0.23 -0.84
N CYS A 62 -1.96 -1.05 0.21
CA CYS A 62 -0.96 -0.91 1.25
C CYS A 62 0.34 -1.64 0.89
N VAL A 63 1.46 -1.17 1.45
CA VAL A 63 2.75 -1.89 1.35
C VAL A 63 2.63 -3.33 1.84
N LYS A 64 3.54 -4.19 1.36
CA LYS A 64 3.54 -5.61 1.72
C LYS A 64 3.59 -5.79 3.23
N GLY A 65 2.70 -6.64 3.75
CA GLY A 65 2.58 -6.90 5.17
C GLY A 65 1.70 -5.90 5.92
N VAL A 66 1.20 -4.85 5.27
CA VAL A 66 0.26 -3.89 5.88
C VAL A 66 -1.13 -4.13 5.31
N VAL A 67 -2.14 -4.12 6.19
CA VAL A 67 -3.53 -4.38 5.83
C VAL A 67 -4.33 -3.08 5.87
N CYS A 68 -5.20 -2.93 4.85
CA CYS A 68 -6.20 -1.88 4.81
C CYS A 68 -7.29 -2.16 5.84
N HIS A 69 -7.36 -1.34 6.88
CA HIS A 69 -8.34 -1.45 7.94
C HIS A 69 -9.50 -0.48 7.72
N TYR A 70 -10.73 -1.00 7.76
CA TYR A 70 -11.95 -0.22 7.54
C TYR A 70 -12.65 0.04 8.86
N ASN A 71 -12.76 1.31 9.24
CA ASN A 71 -13.58 1.73 10.37
C ASN A 71 -14.98 2.10 9.86
N ALA A 72 -16.03 1.68 10.58
CA ALA A 72 -17.41 1.92 10.16
C ALA A 72 -17.66 3.42 9.86
N GLY A 73 -18.03 3.71 8.61
CA GLY A 73 -18.31 5.07 8.13
C GLY A 73 -17.08 5.93 7.81
N ARG A 74 -15.87 5.35 7.81
CA ARG A 74 -14.62 6.03 7.43
C ARG A 74 -13.96 5.32 6.24
N PRO A 75 -13.18 6.05 5.43
CA PRO A 75 -12.33 5.44 4.42
C PRO A 75 -11.33 4.47 5.07
N GLY A 76 -10.92 3.45 4.32
CA GLY A 76 -9.93 2.49 4.78
C GLY A 76 -8.57 3.16 4.98
N ARG A 77 -7.78 2.69 5.95
CA ARG A 77 -6.40 3.16 6.17
C ARG A 77 -5.43 2.00 6.36
N CYS A 78 -4.21 2.15 5.89
CA CYS A 78 -3.12 1.18 6.06
C CYS A 78 -2.52 1.26 7.48
N ILE A 79 -3.24 0.76 8.48
CA ILE A 79 -2.92 0.94 9.91
C ILE A 79 -2.78 -0.38 10.68
N GLU A 80 -2.85 -1.52 10.01
CA GLU A 80 -2.64 -2.83 10.62
C GLU A 80 -1.36 -3.45 10.05
N ASP A 81 -0.32 -3.58 10.89
CA ASP A 81 1.02 -4.00 10.48
C ASP A 81 1.28 -5.46 10.86
N HIS A 82 1.55 -6.28 9.85
CA HIS A 82 1.97 -7.67 9.99
C HIS A 82 3.39 -7.88 9.47
N ARG A 83 4.17 -6.82 9.21
CA ARG A 83 5.57 -6.99 8.81
C ARG A 83 6.37 -7.61 9.94
N CYS A 84 7.38 -8.38 9.58
CA CYS A 84 8.25 -8.97 10.58
C CYS A 84 9.08 -7.91 11.32
N PRO A 85 9.24 -8.03 12.64
CA PRO A 85 10.20 -7.23 13.39
C PRO A 85 11.64 -7.67 13.05
N ASP A 86 12.62 -6.81 13.37
CA ASP A 86 14.05 -7.08 13.16
C ASP A 86 14.53 -8.37 13.84
N SER A 87 13.90 -8.74 14.97
CA SER A 87 14.18 -9.99 15.69
C SER A 87 13.74 -11.24 14.92
N ARG A 88 12.93 -11.10 13.87
CA ARG A 88 12.24 -12.18 13.12
C ARG A 88 11.28 -13.00 13.99
N VAL A 89 10.99 -12.56 15.21
CA VAL A 89 10.06 -13.22 16.15
C VAL A 89 8.78 -12.40 16.24
N CYS A 90 7.69 -12.94 15.73
CA CYS A 90 6.38 -12.30 15.76
C CYS A 90 5.82 -12.26 17.19
N GLU A 91 5.07 -11.20 17.52
CA GLU A 91 4.46 -11.05 18.84
C GLU A 91 3.39 -12.10 19.13
N ASN A 92 2.62 -12.47 18.10
CA ASN A 92 1.60 -13.51 18.22
C ASN A 92 2.24 -14.90 18.06
N PRO A 93 2.14 -15.80 19.05
CA PRO A 93 2.72 -17.14 18.95
C PRO A 93 2.07 -18.02 17.86
N ALA A 94 0.85 -17.69 17.42
CA ALA A 94 0.18 -18.35 16.31
C ALA A 94 0.70 -17.91 14.92
N THR A 95 1.52 -16.86 14.88
CA THR A 95 2.15 -16.39 13.65
C THR A 95 3.64 -16.71 13.63
N GLU A 96 4.22 -16.67 12.44
CA GLU A 96 5.67 -16.74 12.25
C GLU A 96 6.09 -15.91 11.05
N CYS A 97 7.32 -15.42 11.12
CA CYS A 97 7.85 -14.56 10.09
C CYS A 97 8.25 -15.38 8.87
N ASP A 98 7.54 -15.18 7.76
CA ASP A 98 7.74 -15.94 6.54
C ASP A 98 8.85 -15.37 5.63
N GLU A 99 9.02 -16.01 4.47
CA GLU A 99 9.96 -15.61 3.42
C GLU A 99 9.59 -14.24 2.82
N ASP A 100 8.32 -13.86 2.97
CA ASP A 100 7.77 -12.62 2.48
C ASP A 100 8.00 -11.44 3.44
N ASN A 101 8.68 -11.66 4.57
CA ASN A 101 8.83 -10.72 5.69
C ASN A 101 7.49 -10.31 6.30
N VAL A 102 6.54 -11.24 6.34
CA VAL A 102 5.23 -11.06 6.98
C VAL A 102 5.06 -12.08 8.11
N CYS A 103 4.57 -11.63 9.25
CA CYS A 103 4.10 -12.44 10.36
C CYS A 103 2.75 -13.06 10.02
N GLY A 104 2.77 -14.17 9.28
CA GLY A 104 1.57 -14.87 8.87
C GLY A 104 1.14 -15.97 9.84
N TYR A 105 -0.17 -16.21 9.94
CA TYR A 105 -0.75 -17.30 10.74
C TYR A 105 -0.37 -18.68 10.20
N LYS A 106 0.04 -19.59 11.10
CA LYS A 106 0.47 -20.95 10.77
C LYS A 106 -0.68 -21.83 10.28
N GLU A 107 -0.35 -22.96 9.65
CA GLU A 107 -1.34 -23.94 9.20
C GLU A 107 -2.17 -24.46 10.39
N GLY A 108 -3.51 -24.47 10.25
CA GLY A 108 -4.45 -24.87 11.31
C GLY A 108 -4.84 -23.74 12.28
N GLU A 109 -4.18 -22.58 12.23
CA GLU A 109 -4.54 -21.44 13.07
C GLU A 109 -5.72 -20.64 12.50
N THR A 110 -6.45 -19.96 13.38
CA THR A 110 -7.54 -19.06 12.96
C THR A 110 -6.97 -17.85 12.22
N CYS A 111 -7.47 -17.56 11.01
CA CYS A 111 -7.02 -16.40 10.23
C CYS A 111 -7.68 -15.11 10.70
N TYR A 112 -7.10 -14.47 11.73
CA TYR A 112 -7.43 -13.08 12.09
C TYR A 112 -6.69 -12.06 11.24
N GLY A 113 -5.68 -12.49 10.48
CA GLY A 113 -4.88 -11.67 9.57
C GLY A 113 -4.35 -12.52 8.41
N PRO A 114 -3.22 -12.12 7.79
CA PRO A 114 -2.63 -12.88 6.69
C PRO A 114 -2.18 -14.27 7.15
N CYS A 115 -2.45 -15.29 6.35
CA CYS A 115 -1.84 -16.60 6.56
C CYS A 115 -0.37 -16.58 6.11
N ARG A 116 0.45 -17.46 6.68
CA ARG A 116 1.84 -17.66 6.25
C ARG A 116 1.90 -17.91 4.75
N ALA A 117 2.93 -17.41 4.08
CA ALA A 117 3.18 -17.68 2.67
C ALA A 117 2.95 -19.17 2.30
N GLY A 118 2.15 -19.39 1.25
CA GLY A 118 1.74 -20.71 0.79
C GLY A 118 0.44 -21.25 1.42
N LEU A 119 -0.18 -20.51 2.34
CA LEU A 119 -1.47 -20.85 2.95
C LEU A 119 -2.54 -19.83 2.56
N THR A 120 -3.80 -20.27 2.55
CA THR A 120 -4.98 -19.46 2.29
C THR A 120 -5.94 -19.57 3.47
N CYS A 121 -6.55 -18.44 3.85
CA CYS A 121 -7.64 -18.41 4.81
C CYS A 121 -8.90 -19.01 4.18
N ARG A 122 -9.30 -20.20 4.62
CA ARG A 122 -10.51 -20.91 4.18
C ARG A 122 -11.22 -21.44 5.42
N ASP A 123 -12.53 -21.25 5.50
CA ASP A 123 -13.33 -21.62 6.68
C ASP A 123 -12.73 -21.07 7.99
N ARG A 124 -12.28 -19.81 7.95
CA ARG A 124 -11.63 -19.09 9.06
C ARG A 124 -10.32 -19.70 9.57
N THR A 125 -9.73 -20.63 8.83
CA THR A 125 -8.49 -21.30 9.21
C THR A 125 -7.46 -21.20 8.09
N CYS A 126 -6.18 -21.08 8.43
CA CYS A 126 -5.10 -21.12 7.44
C CYS A 126 -4.85 -22.56 6.98
N GLN A 127 -5.00 -22.80 5.68
CA GLN A 127 -4.84 -24.13 5.04
C GLN A 127 -4.32 -24.00 3.61
N LYS A 128 -3.83 -25.10 3.03
CA LYS A 128 -3.29 -25.14 1.66
C LYS A 128 -4.37 -25.08 0.56
#